data_AF-A0A191Z1E7-F1
#
_entry.id   AF-A0A191Z1E7-F1
#
_cell.length_a   1.000
_cell.length_b   1.000
_cell.length_c   1.000
_cell.angle_alpha   90.00
_cell.angle_beta   90.00
_cell.angle_gamma   90.00
#
_symmetry.space_group_name_H-M   'P 1'
#
loop_
_entity.id
_entity.type
_entity.pdbx_description
1 polymer ?
#
loop_
_entity_poly.entity_id
_entity_poly.type
_entity_poly.pdbx_seq_one_letter_code
_entity_poly.pdbx_strand_id
1 'polypeptide(L)'
;MHDTRGCLNGFEIVDLFPDTPLHEQIAALLGEPEVDYAVDAVGFEARGHGHDGVKHEAPATVLNSLMGVVRMAGKIGIPDLYVTEDPGAVDAATKMGS
;
A
#
# COMPACT_ATOMS: atom_id res chain seq x y z
N MET A 1 -10.06 -26.59 -8.46
CA MET A 1 -10.88 -26.00 -7.38
C MET A 1 -10.23 -24.67 -7.06
N HIS A 2 -10.73 -23.56 -7.60
CA HIS A 2 -10.25 -22.23 -7.20
C HIS A 2 -10.89 -21.91 -5.85
N ASP A 3 -10.05 -21.68 -4.86
CA ASP A 3 -10.46 -21.26 -3.53
C ASP A 3 -10.96 -19.81 -3.61
N THR A 4 -12.27 -19.59 -3.47
CA THR A 4 -12.88 -18.25 -3.55
C THR A 4 -12.73 -17.43 -2.27
N ARG A 5 -11.92 -17.89 -1.30
CA ARG A 5 -11.63 -17.17 -0.05
C ARG A 5 -10.63 -16.04 -0.32
N GLY A 6 -11.11 -14.97 -0.95
CA GLY A 6 -10.30 -13.80 -1.30
C GLY A 6 -10.84 -12.97 -2.47
N CYS A 7 -11.82 -13.49 -3.23
CA CYS A 7 -12.31 -12.81 -4.41
C CYS A 7 -13.57 -11.97 -4.11
N LEU A 8 -13.48 -10.63 -4.24
CA LEU A 8 -14.64 -9.73 -4.19
C LEU A 8 -14.84 -9.14 -5.58
N ASN A 9 -16.04 -9.29 -6.15
CA ASN A 9 -16.40 -8.73 -7.46
C ASN A 9 -15.46 -9.12 -8.63
N GLY A 10 -14.77 -10.26 -8.54
CA GLY A 10 -13.82 -10.72 -9.56
C GLY A 10 -12.39 -10.21 -9.38
N PHE A 11 -12.08 -9.55 -8.26
CA PHE A 11 -10.73 -9.11 -7.90
C PHE A 11 -10.14 -10.00 -6.82
N GLU A 12 -8.86 -10.33 -6.95
CA GLU A 12 -8.09 -10.93 -5.86
C GLU A 12 -7.77 -9.88 -4.79
N ILE A 13 -7.72 -10.31 -3.53
CA ILE A 13 -7.48 -9.44 -2.37
C ILE A 13 -6.23 -9.91 -1.63
N VAL A 14 -5.42 -8.94 -1.25
CA VAL A 14 -4.31 -9.07 -0.30
C VAL A 14 -4.70 -8.34 0.99
N ASP A 15 -4.47 -8.98 2.14
CA ASP A 15 -4.70 -8.37 3.44
C ASP A 15 -3.38 -7.79 3.99
N LEU A 16 -3.37 -6.50 4.34
CA LEU A 16 -2.20 -5.78 4.85
C LEU A 16 -2.10 -5.79 6.40
N PHE A 17 -3.10 -6.36 7.09
CA PHE A 17 -3.09 -6.49 8.55
C PHE A 17 -2.09 -7.55 9.09
N PRO A 18 -1.94 -8.73 8.47
CA PRO A 18 -0.95 -9.73 8.89
C PRO A 18 0.49 -9.27 8.63
N ASP A 19 1.44 -9.89 9.34
CA ASP A 19 2.88 -9.63 9.14
C ASP A 19 3.45 -10.28 7.86
N THR A 20 2.62 -10.98 7.08
CA THR A 20 3.04 -11.58 5.82
C THR A 20 3.38 -10.47 4.80
N PRO A 21 4.62 -10.43 4.28
CA PRO A 21 5.03 -9.40 3.34
C PRO A 21 4.14 -9.35 2.08
N LEU A 22 3.87 -8.13 1.59
CA LEU A 22 3.02 -7.90 0.41
C LEU A 22 3.47 -8.72 -0.82
N HIS A 23 4.77 -8.77 -1.09
CA HIS A 23 5.31 -9.50 -2.25
C HIS A 23 5.08 -11.02 -2.16
N GLU A 24 5.06 -11.60 -0.95
CA GLU A 24 4.75 -13.02 -0.75
C GLU A 24 3.27 -13.31 -1.01
N GLN A 25 2.39 -12.41 -0.60
CA GLN A 25 0.95 -12.51 -0.88
C GLN A 25 0.66 -12.37 -2.38
N ILE A 26 1.35 -11.46 -3.09
CA ILE A 26 1.27 -11.33 -4.55
C ILE A 26 1.77 -12.59 -5.24
N ALA A 27 2.91 -13.15 -4.80
CA ALA A 27 3.45 -14.39 -5.36
C ALA A 27 2.50 -15.58 -5.18
N ALA A 28 1.79 -15.65 -4.04
CA ALA A 28 0.78 -16.68 -3.81
C ALA A 28 -0.40 -16.61 -4.79
N LEU A 29 -0.73 -15.42 -5.29
CA LEU A 29 -1.84 -15.18 -6.22
C LEU A 29 -1.41 -15.30 -7.69
N LEU A 30 -0.28 -14.71 -8.06
CA LEU A 30 0.15 -14.55 -9.46
C LEU A 30 1.23 -15.55 -9.89
N GLY A 31 1.89 -16.21 -8.94
CA GLY A 31 3.06 -17.06 -9.18
C GLY A 31 4.39 -16.28 -9.29
N GLU A 32 4.35 -14.95 -9.23
CA GLU A 32 5.50 -14.05 -9.22
C GLU A 32 5.29 -12.93 -8.20
N PRO A 33 6.34 -12.40 -7.54
CA PRO A 33 6.21 -11.43 -6.46
C PRO A 33 5.97 -9.99 -6.94
N GLU A 34 5.79 -9.77 -8.25
CA GLU A 34 5.78 -8.45 -8.87
C GLU A 34 4.56 -8.23 -9.79
N VAL A 35 4.15 -6.98 -9.90
CA VAL A 35 3.12 -6.50 -10.85
C VAL A 35 3.73 -5.56 -11.89
N ASP A 36 3.09 -5.45 -13.06
CA ASP A 36 3.49 -4.48 -14.09
C ASP A 36 3.16 -3.03 -13.70
N TYR A 37 2.01 -2.86 -13.05
CA TYR A 37 1.43 -1.57 -12.73
C TYR A 37 0.83 -1.58 -11.32
N ALA A 38 0.99 -0.48 -10.60
CA ALA A 38 0.32 -0.26 -9.32
C ALA A 38 -0.36 1.10 -9.28
N VAL A 39 -1.38 1.21 -8.43
CA VAL A 39 -2.11 2.46 -8.19
C VAL A 39 -2.15 2.73 -6.69
N ASP A 40 -1.70 3.91 -6.28
CA ASP A 40 -1.90 4.43 -4.93
C ASP A 40 -3.21 5.20 -4.88
N ALA A 41 -4.23 4.59 -4.28
CA ALA A 41 -5.54 5.19 -4.05
C ALA A 41 -5.80 5.42 -2.55
N VAL A 42 -4.73 5.71 -1.77
CA VAL A 42 -4.80 5.94 -0.32
C VAL A 42 -4.33 7.34 0.07
N GLY A 43 -3.22 7.81 -0.50
CA GLY A 43 -2.71 9.16 -0.23
C GLY A 43 -2.16 9.36 1.19
N PHE A 44 -2.13 10.61 1.65
CA PHE A 44 -1.44 11.03 2.89
C PHE A 44 -1.95 10.34 4.17
N GLU A 45 -3.20 9.88 4.21
CA GLU A 45 -3.80 9.17 5.36
C GLU A 45 -3.42 7.67 5.41
N ALA A 46 -2.41 7.26 4.63
CA ALA A 46 -1.88 5.91 4.64
C ALA A 46 -1.45 5.47 6.04
N ARG A 47 -1.77 4.22 6.38
CA ARG A 47 -1.38 3.57 7.64
C ARG A 47 -0.24 2.59 7.37
N GLY A 48 0.61 2.37 8.39
CA GLY A 48 1.65 1.34 8.34
C GLY A 48 1.08 -0.07 8.11
N HIS A 49 1.89 -1.00 7.59
CA HIS A 49 1.52 -2.42 7.47
C HIS A 49 1.79 -3.18 8.78
N GLY A 50 1.07 -4.29 9.00
CA GLY A 50 1.22 -5.13 10.20
C GLY A 50 0.49 -4.59 11.43
N HIS A 51 0.38 -5.43 12.46
CA HIS A 51 -0.54 -5.21 13.60
C HIS A 51 -0.31 -3.88 14.35
N ASP A 52 0.93 -3.44 14.46
CA ASP A 52 1.29 -2.16 15.10
C ASP A 52 1.41 -1.00 14.12
N GLY A 53 1.74 -1.27 12.85
CA GLY A 53 1.85 -0.25 11.81
C GLY A 53 0.51 0.40 11.47
N VAL A 54 -0.59 -0.37 11.53
CA VAL A 54 -1.94 0.16 11.18
C VAL A 54 -2.45 1.20 12.19
N LYS A 55 -1.79 1.37 13.34
CA LYS A 55 -2.18 2.32 14.39
C LYS A 55 -1.64 3.74 14.16
N HIS A 56 -0.70 3.91 13.23
CA HIS A 56 -0.01 5.18 12.99
C HIS A 56 -0.05 5.57 11.52
N GLU A 57 -0.21 6.87 11.26
CA GLU A 57 -0.05 7.43 9.91
C GLU A 57 1.41 7.28 9.47
N ALA A 58 1.58 6.71 8.27
CA ALA A 58 2.86 6.51 7.64
C ALA A 58 2.69 6.80 6.14
N PRO A 59 2.72 8.08 5.73
CA PRO A 59 2.39 8.52 4.37
C PRO A 59 3.23 7.85 3.28
N ALA A 60 4.46 7.46 3.62
CA ALA A 60 5.38 6.77 2.71
C ALA A 60 5.16 5.25 2.63
N THR A 61 4.38 4.62 3.52
CA THR A 61 4.25 3.16 3.58
C THR A 61 3.67 2.57 2.31
N VAL A 62 2.61 3.18 1.77
CA VAL A 62 1.98 2.68 0.54
C VAL A 62 2.96 2.79 -0.61
N LEU A 63 3.54 3.99 -0.84
CA LEU A 63 4.53 4.20 -1.90
C LEU A 63 5.75 3.26 -1.81
N ASN A 64 6.32 3.09 -0.60
CA ASN A 64 7.44 2.17 -0.38
C ASN A 64 7.08 0.73 -0.72
N SER A 65 5.86 0.32 -0.36
CA SER A 65 5.37 -1.02 -0.66
C SER A 65 5.14 -1.20 -2.16
N LEU A 66 4.59 -0.21 -2.85
CA LEU A 66 4.40 -0.23 -4.30
C LEU A 66 5.75 -0.30 -5.04
N MET A 67 6.76 0.45 -4.60
CA MET A 67 8.12 0.37 -5.15
C MET A 67 8.75 -1.02 -4.98
N GLY A 68 8.40 -1.74 -3.91
CA GLY A 68 8.89 -3.09 -3.64
C GLY A 68 8.24 -4.20 -4.48
N VAL A 69 7.10 -3.94 -5.13
CA VAL A 69 6.33 -4.96 -5.87
C VAL A 69 6.09 -4.59 -7.34
N VAL A 70 6.43 -3.38 -7.77
CA VAL A 70 6.36 -3.03 -9.20
C VAL A 70 7.67 -3.42 -9.87
N ARG A 71 7.56 -4.22 -10.94
CA ARG A 71 8.73 -4.70 -11.69
C ARG A 71 9.54 -3.58 -12.32
N MET A 72 10.76 -3.90 -12.73
CA MET A 72 11.62 -3.00 -13.49
C MET A 72 10.90 -2.44 -14.72
N ALA A 73 10.99 -1.12 -14.90
CA ALA A 73 10.28 -0.36 -15.94
C ALA A 73 8.74 -0.40 -15.87
N GLY A 74 8.16 -0.92 -14.78
CA GLY A 74 6.74 -0.77 -14.45
C GLY A 74 6.38 0.68 -14.07
N LYS A 75 5.08 0.93 -13.82
CA LYS A 75 4.60 2.29 -13.51
C LYS A 75 3.68 2.29 -12.29
N ILE A 76 3.80 3.36 -11.51
CA ILE A 76 2.91 3.65 -10.37
C ILE A 76 2.08 4.88 -10.71
N GLY A 77 0.76 4.73 -10.70
CA GLY A 77 -0.18 5.85 -10.77
C GLY A 77 -0.56 6.30 -9.37
N ILE A 78 -0.48 7.60 -9.09
CA ILE A 78 -0.81 8.16 -7.78
C ILE A 78 -1.93 9.20 -7.95
N PRO A 79 -3.19 8.76 -8.04
CA PRO A 79 -4.34 9.66 -8.12
C PRO A 79 -4.60 10.44 -6.83
N ASP A 80 -4.19 9.92 -5.68
CA ASP A 80 -4.53 10.50 -4.39
C ASP A 80 -3.57 11.62 -3.94
N LEU A 81 -4.01 12.45 -3.00
CA LEU A 81 -3.32 13.65 -2.59
C LEU A 81 -2.13 13.35 -1.67
N TYR A 82 -0.96 13.78 -2.12
CA TYR A 82 0.22 13.96 -1.28
C TYR A 82 0.36 15.45 -0.96
N VAL A 83 0.08 15.84 0.28
CA VAL A 83 0.28 17.21 0.76
C VAL A 83 1.66 17.38 1.39
N THR A 84 2.27 18.54 1.17
CA THR A 84 3.49 18.95 1.89
C THR A 84 3.20 19.44 3.30
N GLU A 85 1.97 19.91 3.56
CA GLU A 85 1.48 20.37 4.86
C GLU A 85 0.07 19.80 5.07
N ASP A 86 -0.12 18.96 6.08
CA ASP A 86 -1.46 18.49 6.48
C ASP A 86 -2.28 19.64 7.09
N PRO A 87 -3.41 20.06 6.47
CA PRO A 87 -4.27 21.11 7.02
C PRO A 87 -4.97 20.72 8.32
N GLY A 88 -5.00 19.43 8.66
CA GLY A 88 -5.61 18.86 9.86
C GLY A 88 -4.65 18.61 11.03
N ALA A 89 -3.34 18.80 10.84
CA ALA A 89 -2.34 18.50 11.87
C ALA A 89 -2.50 19.41 13.11
N VAL A 90 -2.73 18.79 14.26
CA VAL A 90 -2.91 19.46 15.56
C VAL A 90 -1.60 20.00 16.16
N ASP A 91 -0.45 19.63 15.59
CA ASP A 91 0.88 20.02 16.10
C ASP A 91 1.76 20.59 14.98
N ALA A 92 2.42 21.72 15.27
CA ALA A 92 3.25 22.45 14.33
C ALA A 92 4.52 21.69 13.92
N ALA A 93 4.88 20.61 14.63
CA ALA A 93 6.01 19.74 14.32
C ALA A 93 5.74 18.72 13.19
N THR A 94 4.49 18.47 12.82
CA THR A 94 4.10 17.51 11.76
C THR A 94 3.99 18.17 10.37
N LYS A 95 4.33 19.45 10.27
CA LYS A 95 4.12 20.27 9.06
C LYS A 95 5.11 20.02 7.92
N MET A 96 6.12 19.18 8.14
CA MET A 96 7.04 18.73 7.10
C MET A 96 7.01 17.23 7.07
N GLY A 97 6.35 16.67 6.05
CA GLY A 97 6.43 15.24 5.75
C GLY A 97 7.88 14.78 5.75
N SER A 98 8.21 13.90 6.68
CA SER A 98 9.44 13.10 6.71
C SER A 98 9.05 11.64 6.54
#